data_AF-A0A444XRS0-F1
#
_entry.id   AF-A0A444XRS0-F1
#
_cell.length_a   1.000
_cell.length_b   1.000
_cell.length_c   1.000
_cell.angle_alpha   90.00
_cell.angle_beta   90.00
_cell.angle_gamma   90.00
#
_symmetry.space_group_name_H-M   'P 1'
#
loop_
_entity.id
_entity.type
_entity.pdbx_description
1 polymer ?
#
loop_
_entity_poly.entity_id
_entity_poly.type
_entity_poly.pdbx_seq_one_letter_code
_entity_poly.pdbx_strand_id
1 'polypeptide(L)'
;MAISYSSHPNPKPFYVVLAICLLFLANNNKVNAAKVISFNFTKFSTSNPSITLQGSSEILGNGVLALTNRENPVSNTGRVLYATPVTIWDEATGNIASFVTSFSFVVEDAEGDYNSADGIIFFLAPQDTEIPNNSSGGFLGVVDGSNAFNQFVGVEFDTYTNEWDPDSAHVGIDVNSLISLKTVKWNRVSGSLVRVSIIYDSLSKTLSVSVTNKNGRITTVSQVVDLKAVLPEKVRVGLSATTTSGGVEAHDIYSWSFTSNLETTTSSRMNNIVSYA
;
A
#
# COMPACT_ATOMS: atom_id res chain seq x y z
N MET A 1 -87.41 16.60 -13.90
CA MET A 1 -86.19 16.27 -14.65
C MET A 1 -85.34 17.52 -14.74
N ALA A 2 -84.27 17.60 -13.93
CA ALA A 2 -83.14 18.51 -14.09
C ALA A 2 -82.03 17.97 -13.16
N ILE A 3 -80.91 17.55 -13.75
CA ILE A 3 -79.77 16.93 -13.07
C ILE A 3 -78.81 18.06 -12.68
N SER A 4 -78.47 18.20 -11.39
CA SER A 4 -77.39 19.08 -10.95
C SER A 4 -76.07 18.30 -10.88
N TYR A 5 -75.06 18.78 -11.59
CA TYR A 5 -73.69 18.27 -11.51
C TYR A 5 -72.98 18.91 -10.31
N SER A 6 -72.47 18.09 -9.40
CA SER A 6 -71.53 18.51 -8.36
C SER A 6 -70.13 18.62 -8.97
N SER A 7 -69.57 19.81 -9.02
CA SER A 7 -68.18 20.04 -9.43
C SER A 7 -67.22 19.61 -8.31
N HIS A 8 -66.40 18.60 -8.57
CA HIS A 8 -65.29 18.25 -7.69
C HIS A 8 -64.18 19.31 -7.76
N PRO A 9 -63.57 19.69 -6.64
CA PRO A 9 -62.49 20.67 -6.63
C PRO A 9 -61.23 20.08 -7.27
N ASN A 10 -60.69 20.79 -8.26
CA ASN A 10 -59.40 20.47 -8.87
C ASN A 10 -58.29 20.44 -7.79
N PRO A 11 -57.44 19.41 -7.75
CA PRO A 11 -56.32 19.38 -6.83
C PRO A 11 -55.38 20.55 -7.14
N LYS A 12 -55.05 21.32 -6.09
CA LYS A 12 -54.23 22.54 -6.19
C LYS A 12 -52.83 22.19 -6.76
N PRO A 13 -52.28 22.99 -7.70
CA PRO A 13 -51.01 22.71 -8.39
C PRO A 13 -49.80 22.60 -7.44
N PHE A 14 -49.93 23.05 -6.20
CA PHE A 14 -48.89 23.00 -5.18
C PHE A 14 -48.51 21.56 -4.76
N TYR A 15 -49.48 20.64 -4.70
CA TYR A 15 -49.22 19.24 -4.33
C TYR A 15 -48.49 18.48 -5.45
N VAL A 16 -48.75 18.87 -6.71
CA VAL A 16 -48.08 18.28 -7.89
C VAL A 16 -46.62 18.73 -7.94
N VAL A 17 -46.32 20.01 -7.66
CA VAL A 17 -44.94 20.52 -7.61
C VAL A 17 -44.16 19.91 -6.45
N LEU A 18 -44.77 19.76 -5.26
CA LEU A 18 -44.12 19.12 -4.10
C LEU A 18 -43.82 17.64 -4.35
N ALA A 19 -44.73 16.91 -5.00
CA ALA A 19 -44.53 15.52 -5.39
C ALA A 19 -43.42 15.36 -6.46
N ILE A 20 -43.34 16.28 -7.42
CA ILE A 20 -42.27 16.32 -8.43
C ILE A 20 -40.92 16.62 -7.76
N CYS A 21 -40.84 17.57 -6.82
CA CYS A 21 -39.60 17.84 -6.08
C CYS A 21 -39.15 16.64 -5.21
N LEU A 22 -40.08 15.89 -4.61
CA LEU A 22 -39.77 14.66 -3.87
C LEU A 22 -39.32 13.52 -4.82
N LEU A 23 -39.87 13.44 -6.04
CA LEU A 23 -39.42 12.50 -7.08
C LEU A 23 -38.04 12.87 -7.66
N PHE A 24 -37.71 14.17 -7.76
CA PHE A 24 -36.37 14.63 -8.14
C PHE A 24 -35.33 14.44 -7.02
N LEU A 25 -35.73 14.49 -5.74
CA LEU A 25 -34.88 14.10 -4.61
C LEU A 25 -34.73 12.57 -4.47
N ALA A 26 -35.69 11.80 -5.00
CA ALA A 26 -35.64 10.34 -5.08
C ALA A 26 -34.86 9.81 -6.30
N ASN A 27 -34.43 10.69 -7.22
CA ASN A 27 -33.48 10.34 -8.26
C ASN A 27 -32.08 10.21 -7.64
N ASN A 28 -31.85 9.03 -7.07
CA ASN A 28 -30.58 8.35 -6.88
C ASN A 28 -29.34 9.23 -7.10
N ASN A 29 -28.98 10.03 -6.10
CA ASN A 29 -27.57 10.05 -5.75
C ASN A 29 -27.26 8.61 -5.36
N LYS A 30 -26.82 7.79 -6.31
CA LYS A 30 -26.02 6.62 -5.99
C LYS A 30 -24.83 7.21 -5.24
N VAL A 31 -24.93 7.29 -3.92
CA VAL A 31 -23.76 7.44 -3.09
C VAL A 31 -22.95 6.22 -3.44
N ASN A 32 -21.91 6.41 -4.25
CA ASN A 32 -20.91 5.39 -4.44
C ASN A 32 -20.37 5.13 -3.04
N ALA A 33 -20.87 4.06 -2.42
CA ALA A 33 -20.31 3.59 -1.17
C ALA A 33 -18.87 3.20 -1.50
N ALA A 34 -17.94 3.84 -0.81
CA ALA A 34 -16.52 3.62 -0.96
C ALA A 34 -15.92 3.37 0.41
N LYS A 35 -15.07 2.35 0.50
CA LYS A 35 -14.25 2.12 1.69
C LYS A 35 -12.92 2.83 1.49
N VAL A 36 -12.76 3.94 2.22
CA VAL A 36 -11.55 4.77 2.20
C VAL A 36 -10.78 4.57 3.49
N ILE A 37 -9.47 4.31 3.37
CA ILE A 37 -8.52 4.33 4.49
C ILE A 37 -7.42 5.31 4.14
N SER A 38 -7.09 6.20 5.07
CA SER A 38 -6.00 7.15 4.88
C SER A 38 -5.26 7.44 6.18
N PHE A 39 -3.94 7.55 6.11
CA PHE A 39 -3.11 8.05 7.21
C PHE A 39 -1.93 8.86 6.69
N ASN A 40 -1.35 9.69 7.54
CA ASN A 40 -0.16 10.48 7.25
C ASN A 40 0.68 10.69 8.52
N PHE A 41 1.82 10.01 8.59
CA PHE A 41 2.81 10.15 9.66
C PHE A 41 3.95 11.04 9.15
N THR A 42 4.03 12.25 9.68
CA THR A 42 5.19 13.15 9.49
C THR A 42 6.25 12.97 10.59
N LYS A 43 5.87 12.28 11.67
CA LYS A 43 6.70 11.74 12.75
C LYS A 43 5.99 10.53 13.35
N PHE A 44 6.75 9.63 13.96
CA PHE A 44 6.25 8.45 14.67
C PHE A 44 6.22 8.70 16.18
N SER A 45 5.31 8.01 16.87
CA SER A 45 5.17 8.06 18.33
C SER A 45 4.78 6.70 18.87
N THR A 46 5.40 6.25 19.95
CA THR A 46 5.06 5.02 20.66
C THR A 46 3.64 5.04 21.25
N SER A 47 3.06 6.23 21.44
CA SER A 47 1.68 6.39 21.90
C SER A 47 0.63 6.29 20.79
N ASN A 48 1.04 6.20 19.51
CA ASN A 48 0.12 6.16 18.40
C ASN A 48 -0.43 4.72 18.23
N PRO A 49 -1.73 4.47 18.48
CA PRO A 49 -2.29 3.13 18.37
C PRO A 49 -2.45 2.65 16.93
N SER A 50 -2.24 3.53 15.94
CA SER A 50 -2.37 3.22 14.52
C SER A 50 -1.15 2.51 13.92
N ILE A 51 -0.09 2.28 14.69
CA ILE A 51 1.11 1.56 14.25
C ILE A 51 1.39 0.36 15.16
N THR A 52 1.91 -0.70 14.57
CA THR A 52 2.35 -1.90 15.28
C THR A 52 3.79 -2.18 14.88
N LEU A 53 4.67 -2.31 15.87
CA LEU A 53 6.08 -2.63 15.70
C LEU A 53 6.30 -4.13 15.90
N GLN A 54 7.19 -4.73 15.13
CA GLN A 54 7.58 -6.14 15.23
C GLN A 54 9.09 -6.26 15.10
N GLY A 55 9.66 -7.27 15.78
CA GLY A 55 11.09 -7.54 15.74
C GLY A 55 11.93 -6.40 16.33
N SER A 56 13.02 -6.03 15.65
CA SER A 56 13.98 -5.03 16.11
C SER A 56 13.55 -3.57 15.95
N SER A 57 12.38 -3.30 15.35
CA SER A 57 11.96 -1.93 15.03
C SER A 57 11.67 -1.11 16.28
N GLU A 58 12.09 0.16 16.29
CA GLU A 58 11.87 1.10 17.40
C GLU A 58 11.57 2.53 16.91
N ILE A 59 10.93 3.32 17.76
CA ILE A 59 10.69 4.75 17.51
C ILE A 59 11.65 5.55 18.39
N LEU A 60 12.54 6.29 17.74
CA LEU A 60 13.54 7.12 18.39
C LEU A 60 12.89 8.38 19.00
N GLY A 61 13.56 8.97 19.99
CA GLY A 61 13.02 10.16 20.70
C GLY A 61 12.78 11.40 19.83
N ASN A 62 13.35 11.43 18.62
CA ASN A 62 13.13 12.50 17.63
C ASN A 62 11.92 12.23 16.70
N GLY A 63 11.25 11.09 16.84
CA GLY A 63 10.11 10.66 16.03
C GLY A 63 10.48 9.96 14.72
N VAL A 64 11.74 9.58 14.52
CA VAL A 64 12.17 8.68 13.44
C VAL A 64 11.86 7.24 13.84
N LEU A 65 11.36 6.44 12.89
CA LEU A 65 11.17 5.01 13.08
C LEU A 65 12.40 4.27 12.52
N ALA A 66 13.17 3.62 13.37
CA ALA A 66 14.26 2.73 12.96
C ALA A 66 13.70 1.32 12.77
N LEU A 67 13.87 0.71 11.60
CA LEU A 67 13.50 -0.69 11.36
C LEU A 67 14.57 -1.65 11.87
N THR A 68 15.82 -1.20 11.97
CA THR A 68 16.95 -1.95 12.53
C THR A 68 17.62 -1.15 13.65
N ASN A 69 18.11 -1.83 14.67
CA ASN A 69 18.71 -1.21 15.85
C ASN A 69 20.13 -0.73 15.53
N ARG A 70 20.40 0.57 15.69
CA ARG A 70 21.74 1.14 15.40
C ARG A 70 22.81 0.76 16.43
N GLU A 71 22.44 0.50 17.68
CA GLU A 71 23.38 0.14 18.75
C GLU A 71 23.82 -1.33 18.68
N ASN A 72 22.92 -2.20 18.22
CA ASN A 72 23.19 -3.62 17.97
C ASN A 72 22.70 -4.00 16.57
N PRO A 73 23.47 -3.65 15.51
CA PRO A 73 22.96 -3.65 14.14
C PRO A 73 23.08 -5.00 13.43
N VAL A 74 23.60 -6.02 14.11
CA VAL A 74 23.79 -7.37 13.55
C VAL A 74 22.51 -8.20 13.67
N SER A 75 22.15 -8.93 12.61
CA SER A 75 21.05 -9.91 12.60
C SER A 75 19.69 -9.34 13.02
N ASN A 76 19.37 -8.15 12.55
CA ASN A 76 18.10 -7.50 12.84
C ASN A 76 17.05 -7.89 11.80
N THR A 77 15.81 -8.01 12.25
CA THR A 77 14.62 -8.02 11.40
C THR A 77 13.58 -7.16 12.08
N GLY A 78 13.14 -6.09 11.46
CA GLY A 78 12.12 -5.23 12.05
C GLY A 78 11.08 -4.78 11.05
N ARG A 79 9.83 -4.67 11.52
CA ARG A 79 8.70 -4.25 10.70
C ARG A 79 7.85 -3.22 11.42
N VAL A 80 7.31 -2.28 10.65
CA VAL A 80 6.16 -1.47 11.06
C VAL A 80 4.96 -1.84 10.22
N LEU A 81 3.81 -2.03 10.87
CA LEU A 81 2.52 -2.25 10.23
C LEU A 81 1.55 -1.12 10.58
N TYR A 82 0.70 -0.73 9.63
CA TYR A 82 -0.48 0.05 9.98
C TYR A 82 -1.51 -0.84 10.70
N ALA A 83 -1.96 -0.40 11.88
CA ALA A 83 -2.70 -1.22 12.84
C ALA A 83 -4.16 -1.47 12.47
N THR A 84 -4.73 -0.84 11.44
CA THR A 84 -6.06 -1.19 10.89
C THR A 84 -5.94 -1.96 9.56
N PRO A 85 -6.56 -3.15 9.39
CA PRO A 85 -6.52 -3.88 8.13
C PRO A 85 -7.16 -3.09 6.97
N VAL A 86 -6.54 -3.15 5.80
CA VAL A 86 -7.00 -2.50 4.57
C VAL A 86 -7.75 -3.53 3.72
N THR A 87 -8.98 -3.21 3.30
CA THR A 87 -9.65 -4.06 2.30
C THR A 87 -9.19 -3.64 0.91
N ILE A 88 -8.48 -4.54 0.22
CA ILE A 88 -7.82 -4.26 -1.07
C ILE A 88 -8.63 -4.76 -2.26
N TRP A 89 -9.59 -5.68 -2.04
CA TRP A 89 -10.62 -6.07 -3.00
C TRP A 89 -11.85 -6.59 -2.25
N ASP A 90 -12.98 -6.68 -2.96
CA ASP A 90 -14.27 -7.13 -2.42
C ASP A 90 -14.85 -8.28 -3.24
N GLU A 91 -15.20 -9.38 -2.59
CA GLU A 91 -15.71 -10.58 -3.27
C GLU A 91 -17.05 -10.33 -3.95
N ALA A 92 -17.96 -9.61 -3.30
CA ALA A 92 -19.33 -9.41 -3.77
C ALA A 92 -19.43 -8.58 -5.05
N THR A 93 -18.56 -7.57 -5.18
CA THR A 93 -18.53 -6.66 -6.33
C THR A 93 -17.45 -7.02 -7.35
N GLY A 94 -16.41 -7.75 -6.92
CA GLY A 94 -15.21 -8.00 -7.71
C GLY A 94 -14.31 -6.77 -7.86
N ASN A 95 -14.63 -5.65 -7.20
CA ASN A 95 -13.85 -4.43 -7.29
C ASN A 95 -12.52 -4.56 -6.53
N ILE A 96 -11.50 -3.86 -7.03
CA ILE A 96 -10.16 -3.80 -6.44
C ILE A 96 -9.87 -2.34 -6.09
N ALA A 97 -9.27 -2.11 -4.93
CA ALA A 97 -8.91 -0.79 -4.46
C ALA A 97 -7.76 -0.21 -5.29
N SER A 98 -7.85 1.09 -5.60
CA SER A 98 -6.66 1.86 -5.99
C SER A 98 -6.03 2.47 -4.75
N PHE A 99 -4.70 2.54 -4.70
CA PHE A 99 -4.02 3.15 -3.56
C PHE A 99 -2.80 3.98 -3.97
N VAL A 100 -2.45 4.90 -3.09
CA VAL A 100 -1.19 5.65 -3.13
C VAL A 100 -0.54 5.53 -1.77
N THR A 101 0.76 5.23 -1.76
CA THR A 101 1.59 5.33 -0.56
C THR A 101 2.79 6.20 -0.86
N SER A 102 3.26 6.94 0.14
CA SER A 102 4.49 7.71 0.03
C SER A 102 5.22 7.71 1.35
N PHE A 103 6.51 7.46 1.30
CA PHE A 103 7.35 7.43 2.48
C PHE A 103 8.73 8.00 2.16
N SER A 104 9.45 8.38 3.20
CA SER A 104 10.83 8.82 3.08
C SER A 104 11.69 8.09 4.08
N PHE A 105 12.89 7.72 3.64
CA PHE A 105 13.80 6.91 4.44
C PHE A 105 15.25 7.30 4.19
N VAL A 106 16.12 6.91 5.12
CA VAL A 106 17.57 6.88 4.95
C VAL A 106 18.02 5.45 5.11
N VAL A 107 18.89 5.01 4.19
CA VAL A 107 19.73 3.84 4.40
C VAL A 107 21.17 4.33 4.55
N GLU A 108 21.81 3.96 5.64
CA GLU A 108 23.15 4.41 6.01
C GLU A 108 24.04 3.19 6.30
N ASP A 109 25.13 3.08 5.54
CA ASP A 109 26.11 2.00 5.72
C ASP A 109 26.67 2.03 7.14
N ALA A 110 26.85 0.86 7.75
CA ALA A 110 27.50 0.77 9.05
C ALA A 110 29.01 1.11 8.95
N GLU A 111 29.55 1.71 10.01
CA GLU A 111 31.00 1.85 10.16
C GLU A 111 31.64 0.49 10.43
N GLY A 112 32.85 0.27 9.89
CA GLY A 112 33.62 -0.96 10.08
C GLY A 112 33.76 -1.79 8.81
N ASP A 113 34.09 -3.08 8.99
CA ASP A 113 34.30 -4.05 7.90
C ASP A 113 33.01 -4.85 7.64
N TYR A 114 31.93 -4.12 7.34
CA TYR A 114 30.63 -4.69 6.98
C TYR A 114 30.29 -4.34 5.53
N ASN A 115 29.68 -5.28 4.82
CA ASN A 115 28.98 -4.94 3.59
C ASN A 115 27.69 -4.19 3.94
N SER A 116 27.22 -3.36 3.03
CA SER A 116 25.87 -2.82 3.11
C SER A 116 24.86 -3.91 2.75
N ALA A 117 23.94 -4.20 3.66
CA ALA A 117 22.85 -5.15 3.44
C ALA A 117 21.78 -5.00 4.54
N ASP A 118 20.53 -5.43 4.32
CA ASP A 118 20.03 -6.09 3.09
C ASP A 118 18.97 -5.27 2.36
N GLY A 119 18.48 -4.17 2.94
CA GLY A 119 17.55 -3.24 2.29
C GLY A 119 16.20 -3.10 3.01
N ILE A 120 15.27 -2.41 2.32
CA ILE A 120 13.93 -2.08 2.83
C ILE A 120 12.87 -2.59 1.85
N ILE A 121 11.74 -3.08 2.36
CA ILE A 121 10.56 -3.40 1.52
C ILE A 121 9.29 -2.73 2.05
N PHE A 122 8.55 -2.05 1.17
CA PHE A 122 7.13 -1.74 1.41
C PHE A 122 6.30 -2.94 0.96
N PHE A 123 5.38 -3.42 1.79
CA PHE A 123 4.63 -4.65 1.48
C PHE A 123 3.16 -4.61 1.89
N LEU A 124 2.37 -5.42 1.18
CA LEU A 124 1.01 -5.83 1.50
C LEU A 124 1.03 -7.34 1.77
N ALA A 125 0.48 -7.77 2.90
CA ALA A 125 0.42 -9.18 3.31
C ALA A 125 -0.88 -9.48 4.07
N PRO A 126 -1.26 -10.75 4.31
CA PRO A 126 -2.44 -11.12 5.11
C PRO A 126 -2.56 -10.33 6.41
N GLN A 127 -3.81 -10.08 6.85
CA GLN A 127 -4.09 -9.17 7.96
C GLN A 127 -3.45 -9.58 9.31
N ASP A 128 -3.12 -10.86 9.43
CA ASP A 128 -2.50 -11.57 10.54
C ASP A 128 -0.99 -11.81 10.34
N THR A 129 -0.36 -11.14 9.37
CA THR A 129 1.06 -11.30 9.08
C THR A 129 1.95 -11.07 10.32
N GLU A 130 2.85 -12.03 10.54
CA GLU A 130 3.97 -11.97 11.48
C GLU A 130 5.29 -12.07 10.71
N ILE A 131 6.41 -11.76 11.36
CA ILE A 131 7.74 -11.96 10.76
C ILE A 131 7.87 -13.46 10.51
N PRO A 132 8.04 -13.92 9.26
CA PRO A 132 8.17 -15.36 8.99
C PRO A 132 9.44 -15.91 9.63
N ASN A 133 9.44 -17.21 9.92
CA ASN A 133 10.68 -17.88 10.29
C ASN A 133 11.67 -17.81 9.12
N ASN A 134 12.98 -17.83 9.40
CA ASN A 134 14.02 -17.83 8.36
C ASN A 134 13.92 -16.65 7.36
N SER A 135 13.49 -15.48 7.82
CA SER A 135 13.24 -14.30 6.97
C SER A 135 14.30 -13.19 7.10
N SER A 136 15.43 -13.48 7.74
CA SER A 136 16.56 -12.54 7.87
C SER A 136 17.31 -12.33 6.56
N GLY A 137 18.16 -11.31 6.51
CA GLY A 137 19.00 -11.00 5.34
C GLY A 137 18.17 -10.65 4.11
N GLY A 138 18.62 -11.08 2.93
CA GLY A 138 17.92 -10.90 1.66
C GLY A 138 16.50 -11.46 1.57
N PHE A 139 15.91 -12.03 2.63
CA PHE A 139 14.48 -12.35 2.73
C PHE A 139 13.61 -11.20 3.28
N LEU A 140 14.25 -10.08 3.64
CA LEU A 140 13.65 -8.78 4.00
C LEU A 140 12.53 -8.83 5.04
N GLY A 141 12.46 -9.87 5.89
CA GLY A 141 11.43 -10.03 6.92
C GLY A 141 10.03 -10.36 6.39
N VAL A 142 9.91 -10.77 5.11
CA VAL A 142 8.63 -11.00 4.42
C VAL A 142 8.51 -12.38 3.78
N VAL A 143 9.63 -13.09 3.56
CA VAL A 143 9.66 -14.44 2.99
C VAL A 143 10.20 -15.42 4.03
N ASP A 144 9.55 -16.58 4.20
CA ASP A 144 10.16 -17.72 4.87
C ASP A 144 10.99 -18.51 3.86
N GLY A 145 12.33 -18.45 3.98
CA GLY A 145 13.25 -19.13 3.07
C GLY A 145 13.12 -20.66 3.06
N SER A 146 12.39 -21.25 4.02
CA SER A 146 12.09 -22.68 4.08
C SER A 146 10.70 -23.05 3.53
N ASN A 147 9.90 -22.06 3.13
CA ASN A 147 8.53 -22.26 2.64
C ASN A 147 8.38 -21.79 1.20
N ALA A 148 7.82 -22.66 0.35
CA ALA A 148 7.52 -22.34 -1.04
C ALA A 148 6.31 -21.38 -1.19
N PHE A 149 5.44 -21.32 -0.19
CA PHE A 149 4.21 -20.53 -0.22
C PHE A 149 4.34 -19.29 0.66
N ASN A 150 4.74 -18.17 0.05
CA ASN A 150 4.68 -16.85 0.64
C ASN A 150 3.53 -16.06 0.00
N GLN A 151 2.85 -15.21 0.76
CA GLN A 151 1.73 -14.42 0.27
C GLN A 151 1.95 -12.95 0.55
N PHE A 152 2.50 -12.23 -0.42
CA PHE A 152 2.73 -10.79 -0.32
C PHE A 152 2.87 -10.14 -1.70
N VAL A 153 2.66 -8.82 -1.74
CA VAL A 153 3.10 -7.96 -2.84
C VAL A 153 3.99 -6.87 -2.24
N GLY A 154 5.15 -6.66 -2.83
CA GLY A 154 6.19 -5.79 -2.28
C GLY A 154 6.82 -4.87 -3.31
N VAL A 155 7.46 -3.82 -2.79
CA VAL A 155 8.42 -2.99 -3.51
C VAL A 155 9.66 -2.90 -2.65
N GLU A 156 10.70 -3.64 -3.02
CA GLU A 156 11.99 -3.64 -2.34
C GLU A 156 12.92 -2.53 -2.83
N PHE A 157 13.83 -2.16 -1.93
CA PHE A 157 14.94 -1.23 -2.10
C PHE A 157 16.17 -1.98 -1.63
N ASP A 158 16.67 -2.83 -2.51
CA ASP A 158 17.73 -3.79 -2.22
C ASP A 158 19.11 -3.12 -2.35
N THR A 159 19.93 -3.32 -1.34
CA THR A 159 21.29 -2.79 -1.22
C THR A 159 22.37 -3.83 -1.40
N TYR A 160 22.01 -5.11 -1.32
CA TYR A 160 22.89 -6.25 -1.46
C TYR A 160 22.61 -6.96 -2.80
N THR A 161 23.39 -7.98 -3.12
CA THR A 161 23.20 -8.76 -4.35
C THR A 161 23.28 -10.22 -3.98
N ASN A 162 22.11 -10.83 -3.78
CA ASN A 162 21.93 -12.26 -3.64
C ASN A 162 21.97 -12.94 -5.03
N GLU A 163 21.93 -14.27 -5.04
CA GLU A 163 22.04 -15.06 -6.28
C GLU A 163 20.89 -14.85 -7.27
N TRP A 164 19.76 -14.30 -6.81
CA TRP A 164 18.59 -14.00 -7.62
C TRP A 164 18.54 -12.56 -8.14
N ASP A 165 19.45 -11.71 -7.69
CA ASP A 165 19.42 -10.27 -7.94
C ASP A 165 20.18 -9.87 -9.20
N PRO A 166 19.87 -8.69 -9.78
CA PRO A 166 20.77 -8.03 -10.71
C PRO A 166 22.09 -7.60 -10.02
N ASP A 167 23.14 -7.40 -10.81
CA ASP A 167 24.51 -7.06 -10.35
C ASP A 167 24.69 -5.67 -9.66
N SER A 168 23.61 -5.05 -9.19
CA SER A 168 23.67 -3.76 -8.48
C SER A 168 22.42 -3.53 -7.63
N ALA A 169 22.57 -2.70 -6.58
CA ALA A 169 21.45 -2.16 -5.81
C ALA A 169 20.30 -1.70 -6.72
N HIS A 170 19.08 -2.08 -6.35
CA HIS A 170 17.94 -1.96 -7.23
C HIS A 170 16.64 -1.70 -6.47
N VAL A 171 15.64 -1.26 -7.21
CA VAL A 171 14.25 -1.20 -6.76
C VAL A 171 13.50 -2.29 -7.49
N GLY A 172 12.83 -3.15 -6.75
CA GLY A 172 12.11 -4.32 -7.25
C GLY A 172 10.60 -4.22 -7.08
N ILE A 173 9.86 -5.05 -7.82
CA ILE A 173 8.43 -5.28 -7.61
C ILE A 173 8.23 -6.78 -7.43
N ASP A 174 7.80 -7.15 -6.24
CA ASP A 174 7.84 -8.52 -5.73
C ASP A 174 6.44 -9.07 -5.57
N VAL A 175 6.26 -10.33 -5.96
CA VAL A 175 4.97 -11.03 -5.87
C VAL A 175 5.23 -12.45 -5.40
N ASN A 176 4.92 -12.72 -4.13
CA ASN A 176 5.14 -14.02 -3.46
C ASN A 176 6.59 -14.53 -3.41
N SER A 177 7.55 -13.77 -3.95
CA SER A 177 8.97 -14.09 -4.03
C SER A 177 9.77 -12.79 -4.16
N LEU A 178 11.02 -12.80 -3.69
CA LEU A 178 11.99 -11.70 -3.90
C LEU A 178 12.79 -11.88 -5.19
N ILE A 179 12.49 -12.91 -6.00
CA ILE A 179 12.84 -12.86 -7.41
C ILE A 179 11.88 -11.87 -8.06
N SER A 180 12.30 -10.62 -8.08
CA SER A 180 11.51 -9.48 -8.55
C SER A 180 10.94 -9.69 -9.96
N LEU A 181 9.65 -9.37 -10.16
CA LEU A 181 9.04 -9.41 -11.50
C LEU A 181 9.67 -8.39 -12.44
N LYS A 182 10.13 -7.27 -11.87
CA LYS A 182 10.81 -6.22 -12.61
C LYS A 182 11.65 -5.37 -11.68
N THR A 183 12.89 -5.12 -12.08
CA THR A 183 13.83 -4.28 -11.35
C THR A 183 14.20 -3.03 -12.14
N VAL A 184 14.71 -2.04 -11.42
CA VAL A 184 15.42 -0.89 -11.99
C VAL A 184 16.60 -0.55 -11.10
N LYS A 185 17.75 -0.24 -11.71
CA LYS A 185 18.95 0.15 -10.96
C LYS A 185 18.67 1.34 -10.04
N TRP A 186 19.02 1.19 -8.78
CA TRP A 186 18.93 2.23 -7.77
C TRP A 186 20.31 2.84 -7.53
N ASN A 187 20.48 4.09 -7.97
CA ASN A 187 21.71 4.86 -7.71
C ASN A 187 21.66 5.44 -6.28
N ARG A 188 21.66 4.55 -5.29
CA ARG A 188 21.67 4.86 -3.87
C ARG A 188 22.89 5.69 -3.49
N VAL A 189 22.71 6.57 -2.51
CA VAL A 189 23.79 7.27 -1.82
C VAL A 189 23.59 7.05 -0.33
N SER A 190 24.56 6.44 0.33
CA SER A 190 24.56 6.18 1.77
C SER A 190 24.26 7.45 2.57
N GLY A 191 23.43 7.31 3.62
CA GLY A 191 23.04 8.40 4.52
C GLY A 191 22.16 9.48 3.88
N SER A 192 21.75 9.32 2.62
CA SER A 192 20.95 10.32 1.91
C SER A 192 19.46 10.01 1.96
N LEU A 193 18.66 11.03 2.24
CA LEU A 193 17.20 10.91 2.25
C LEU A 193 16.66 10.54 0.85
N VAL A 194 15.92 9.45 0.81
CA VAL A 194 15.18 8.96 -0.35
C VAL A 194 13.69 9.21 -0.14
N ARG A 195 12.99 9.66 -1.19
CA ARG A 195 11.54 9.82 -1.19
C ARG A 195 10.92 8.88 -2.19
N VAL A 196 9.89 8.17 -1.76
CA VAL A 196 9.20 7.15 -2.55
C VAL A 196 7.74 7.52 -2.70
N SER A 197 7.21 7.32 -3.92
CA SER A 197 5.77 7.29 -4.18
C SER A 197 5.44 6.00 -4.94
N ILE A 198 4.45 5.26 -4.44
CA ILE A 198 3.94 4.04 -5.08
C ILE A 198 2.45 4.25 -5.32
N ILE A 199 2.02 3.98 -6.54
CA ILE A 199 0.63 4.11 -6.98
C ILE A 199 0.21 2.77 -7.55
N TYR A 200 -0.91 2.24 -7.07
CA TYR A 200 -1.60 1.13 -7.71
C TYR A 200 -2.90 1.62 -8.32
N ASP A 201 -3.01 1.50 -9.64
CA ASP A 201 -4.25 1.75 -10.39
C ASP A 201 -4.97 0.42 -10.63
N SER A 202 -6.14 0.25 -10.02
CA SER A 202 -6.90 -0.99 -10.10
C SER A 202 -7.53 -1.24 -11.47
N LEU A 203 -7.72 -0.21 -12.31
CA LEU A 203 -8.27 -0.38 -13.65
C LEU A 203 -7.26 -1.02 -14.60
N SER A 204 -6.02 -0.54 -14.55
CA SER A 204 -4.90 -1.09 -15.34
C SER A 204 -4.14 -2.21 -14.62
N LYS A 205 -4.49 -2.51 -13.35
CA LYS A 205 -3.78 -3.42 -12.45
C LYS A 205 -2.29 -3.12 -12.37
N THR A 206 -1.91 -1.85 -12.48
CA THR A 206 -0.49 -1.46 -12.59
C THR A 206 -0.01 -0.87 -11.28
N LEU A 207 1.05 -1.48 -10.73
CA LEU A 207 1.84 -0.92 -9.64
C LEU A 207 2.98 -0.08 -10.23
N SER A 208 3.01 1.20 -9.93
CA SER A 208 4.01 2.16 -10.41
C SER A 208 4.76 2.77 -9.24
N VAL A 209 6.08 2.77 -9.32
CA VAL A 209 7.00 3.23 -8.29
C VAL A 209 7.82 4.40 -8.82
N SER A 210 7.98 5.45 -8.02
CA SER A 210 8.85 6.59 -8.27
C SER A 210 9.75 6.82 -7.07
N VAL A 211 11.06 6.89 -7.31
CA VAL A 211 12.10 7.03 -6.28
C VAL A 211 12.91 8.28 -6.58
N THR A 212 12.83 9.26 -5.69
CA THR A 212 13.56 10.52 -5.79
C THR A 212 14.76 10.50 -4.84
N ASN A 213 15.96 10.53 -5.42
CA ASN A 213 17.22 10.58 -4.66
C ASN A 213 17.59 12.03 -4.29
N LYS A 214 18.58 12.20 -3.40
CA LYS A 214 19.04 13.51 -2.90
C LYS A 214 19.43 14.52 -3.99
N ASN A 215 19.94 14.05 -5.13
CA ASN A 215 20.29 14.90 -6.28
C ASN A 215 19.06 15.32 -7.13
N GLY A 216 17.85 14.95 -6.71
CA GLY A 216 16.61 15.21 -7.44
C GLY A 216 16.36 14.27 -8.63
N ARG A 217 17.27 13.31 -8.90
CA ARG A 217 17.04 12.30 -9.94
C ARG A 217 15.93 11.36 -9.51
N ILE A 218 15.02 11.13 -10.46
CA ILE A 218 13.89 10.24 -10.32
C ILE A 218 14.17 8.96 -11.11
N THR A 219 14.02 7.82 -10.45
CA THR A 219 13.99 6.50 -11.07
C THR A 219 12.58 5.94 -10.95
N THR A 220 12.07 5.29 -11.99
CA THR A 220 10.72 4.70 -11.99
C THR A 220 10.73 3.25 -12.46
N VAL A 221 9.88 2.42 -11.88
CA VAL A 221 9.56 1.06 -12.34
C VAL A 221 8.06 0.84 -12.25
N SER A 222 7.50 0.08 -13.19
CA SER A 222 6.09 -0.30 -13.15
C SER A 222 5.86 -1.69 -13.70
N GLN A 223 4.89 -2.38 -13.11
CA GLN A 223 4.53 -3.75 -13.45
C GLN A 223 3.03 -3.98 -13.26
N VAL A 224 2.45 -4.81 -14.13
CA VAL A 224 1.07 -5.29 -13.96
C VAL A 224 1.05 -6.38 -12.89
N VAL A 225 0.26 -6.15 -11.83
CA VAL A 225 0.11 -7.05 -10.68
C VAL A 225 -1.39 -7.20 -10.37
N ASP A 226 -1.92 -8.41 -10.52
CA ASP A 226 -3.31 -8.68 -10.16
C ASP A 226 -3.44 -8.94 -8.64
N LEU A 227 -3.67 -7.89 -7.86
CA LEU A 227 -3.75 -8.01 -6.39
C LEU A 227 -4.79 -9.03 -5.92
N LYS A 228 -5.90 -9.18 -6.65
CA LYS A 228 -6.96 -10.15 -6.30
C LYS A 228 -6.50 -11.59 -6.49
N ALA A 229 -5.60 -11.84 -7.44
CA ALA A 229 -5.05 -13.18 -7.68
C ALA A 229 -4.00 -13.58 -6.63
N VAL A 230 -3.46 -12.61 -5.87
CA VAL A 230 -2.31 -12.81 -4.98
C VAL A 230 -2.70 -12.68 -3.52
N LEU A 231 -3.44 -11.63 -3.15
CA LEU A 231 -3.70 -11.23 -1.77
C LEU A 231 -5.12 -11.60 -1.32
N PRO A 232 -5.35 -11.84 -0.03
CA PRO A 232 -6.70 -11.92 0.52
C PRO A 232 -7.40 -10.55 0.46
N GLU A 233 -8.72 -10.54 0.69
CA GLU A 233 -9.52 -9.29 0.68
C GLU A 233 -8.98 -8.24 1.67
N LYS A 234 -8.52 -8.68 2.84
CA LYS A 234 -8.00 -7.81 3.90
C LYS A 234 -6.51 -8.04 4.14
N VAL A 235 -5.73 -6.97 4.12
CA VAL A 235 -4.28 -6.99 4.25
C VAL A 235 -3.79 -6.04 5.35
N ARG A 236 -2.59 -6.29 5.86
CA ARG A 236 -1.74 -5.27 6.48
C ARG A 236 -0.90 -4.59 5.42
N VAL A 237 -0.65 -3.30 5.62
CA VAL A 237 0.38 -2.56 4.88
C VAL A 237 1.52 -2.26 5.84
N GLY A 238 2.76 -2.38 5.38
CA GLY A 238 3.93 -2.24 6.24
C GLY A 238 5.21 -1.90 5.51
N LEU A 239 6.24 -1.62 6.31
CA LEU A 239 7.63 -1.51 5.90
C LEU A 239 8.44 -2.52 6.72
N SER A 240 9.39 -3.18 6.08
CA SER A 240 10.28 -4.16 6.71
C SER A 240 11.72 -3.92 6.28
N ALA A 241 12.67 -4.23 7.15
CA ALA A 241 14.09 -4.21 6.83
C ALA A 241 14.85 -5.25 7.65
N THR A 242 16.01 -5.65 7.14
CA THR A 242 16.84 -6.71 7.74
C THR A 242 18.32 -6.36 7.66
N THR A 243 19.09 -6.97 8.56
CA THR A 243 20.55 -7.07 8.48
C THR A 243 20.99 -8.50 8.80
N THR A 244 22.26 -8.81 8.55
CA THR A 244 22.91 -10.08 8.89
C THR A 244 24.14 -9.84 9.76
N SER A 245 24.98 -10.87 9.96
CA SER A 245 26.26 -10.75 10.65
C SER A 245 27.38 -10.14 9.81
N GLY A 246 27.30 -10.24 8.48
CA GLY A 246 28.30 -9.70 7.55
C GLY A 246 27.80 -8.52 6.71
N GLY A 247 26.49 -8.27 6.71
CA GLY A 247 25.84 -7.21 5.97
C GLY A 247 24.99 -6.35 6.91
N VAL A 248 25.34 -5.08 7.08
CA VAL A 248 24.77 -4.21 8.09
C VAL A 248 24.59 -2.79 7.56
N GLU A 249 23.39 -2.26 7.76
CA GLU A 249 23.08 -0.85 7.55
C GLU A 249 21.90 -0.40 8.43
N ALA A 250 21.79 0.91 8.65
CA ALA A 250 20.67 1.50 9.36
C ALA A 250 19.51 1.78 8.40
N HIS A 251 18.27 1.51 8.84
CA HIS A 251 17.05 1.67 8.05
C HIS A 251 16.06 2.59 8.75
N ASP A 252 16.14 3.88 8.47
CA ASP A 252 15.37 4.91 9.19
C ASP A 252 14.25 5.47 8.33
N ILE A 253 13.01 5.38 8.82
CA ILE A 253 11.81 5.94 8.19
C ILE A 253 11.47 7.28 8.84
N TYR A 254 11.39 8.32 8.02
CA TYR A 254 11.13 9.70 8.45
C TYR A 254 9.65 10.09 8.30
N SER A 255 8.98 9.54 7.30
CA SER A 255 7.56 9.81 7.06
C SER A 255 6.90 8.66 6.32
N TRP A 256 5.61 8.45 6.55
CA TRP A 256 4.84 7.46 5.81
C TRP A 256 3.36 7.86 5.72
N SER A 257 2.83 7.86 4.51
CA SER A 257 1.44 8.16 4.20
C SER A 257 0.87 7.09 3.28
N PHE A 258 -0.43 6.86 3.40
CA PHE A 258 -1.15 5.89 2.59
C PHE A 258 -2.59 6.35 2.43
N THR A 259 -3.14 6.16 1.24
CA THR A 259 -4.56 6.34 0.94
C THR A 259 -5.01 5.21 0.02
N SER A 260 -6.05 4.49 0.40
CA SER A 260 -6.70 3.46 -0.41
C SER A 260 -8.17 3.80 -0.59
N ASN A 261 -8.67 3.64 -1.81
CA ASN A 261 -10.08 3.80 -2.15
C ASN A 261 -10.59 2.54 -2.85
N LEU A 262 -11.54 1.86 -2.21
CA LEU A 262 -12.29 0.74 -2.76
C LEU A 262 -13.73 1.15 -3.00
N GLU A 263 -14.15 1.21 -4.26
CA GLU A 263 -15.56 1.33 -4.62
C GLU A 263 -16.29 0.05 -4.21
N THR A 264 -17.34 0.13 -3.38
CA THR A 264 -18.13 -1.03 -2.92
C THR A 264 -19.46 -1.13 -3.65
N THR A 265 -19.60 -0.45 -4.78
CA THR A 265 -20.77 -0.56 -5.66
C THR A 265 -20.37 -1.25 -6.95
N THR A 266 -21.19 -2.18 -7.43
CA THR A 266 -20.97 -2.82 -8.73
C THR A 266 -21.02 -1.76 -9.83
N SER A 267 -19.91 -1.60 -10.55
CA SER A 267 -19.85 -0.71 -11.69
C SER A 267 -20.81 -1.21 -12.76
N SER A 268 -21.94 -0.53 -12.96
CA SER A 268 -22.89 -0.84 -14.03
C SER A 268 -22.36 -0.45 -15.43
N ARG A 269 -21.06 -0.14 -15.58
CA ARG A 269 -20.48 0.37 -16.83
C ARG A 269 -20.44 -0.64 -17.98
N MET A 270 -20.68 -1.94 -17.74
CA MET A 270 -20.77 -2.92 -18.83
C MET A 270 -22.17 -3.05 -19.47
N ASN A 271 -23.24 -2.48 -18.90
CA ASN A 271 -24.59 -2.68 -19.44
C ASN A 271 -25.04 -1.63 -20.48
N ASN A 272 -24.22 -0.63 -20.79
CA ASN A 272 -24.61 0.47 -21.70
C ASN A 272 -23.99 0.40 -23.11
N ILE A 273 -23.31 -0.70 -23.48
CA ILE A 273 -22.69 -0.83 -24.81
C ILE A 273 -23.48 -1.78 -25.75
N VAL A 274 -24.53 -2.46 -25.28
CA VAL A 274 -25.25 -3.47 -26.11
C VAL A 274 -26.66 -3.04 -26.53
N SER A 275 -27.04 -1.75 -26.46
CA SER A 275 -28.37 -1.30 -26.94
C SER A 275 -28.36 -0.40 -28.19
N TYR A 276 -27.26 -0.41 -28.96
CA TYR A 276 -27.25 0.17 -30.30
C TYR A 276 -26.53 -0.78 -31.28
N ALA A 277 -27.22 -1.85 -31.65
CA ALA A 277 -26.96 -2.62 -32.86
C ALA A 277 -28.31 -3.10 -33.42
#